data_AF-A0A2V6MWI4-F1
#
_entry.id   AF-A0A2V6MWI4-F1
#
_cell.length_a   1.000
_cell.length_b   1.000
_cell.length_c   1.000
_cell.angle_alpha   90.00
_cell.angle_beta   90.00
_cell.angle_gamma   90.00
#
_symmetry.space_group_name_H-M   'P 1'
#
loop_
_entity.id
_entity.type
_entity.pdbx_description
1 polymer ?
#
loop_
_entity_poly.entity_id
_entity_poly.type
_entity_poly.pdbx_seq_one_letter_code
_entity_poly.pdbx_strand_id
1 'polypeptide(L)'
;MSREINLSGGEITLLKTMGLSGTPVHGKVLTGRIGGMEPAEFLDELNGLIAQGYVLSDKVSLHSMEDVQHTVFRVNASYARDLRDALHPGRRREEKSRRRRRE
;
A
#
# COMPACT_ATOMS: atom_id res chain seq x y z
N MET A 1 5.85 18.10 -5.75
CA MET A 1 5.55 18.18 -4.30
C MET A 1 5.53 16.76 -3.78
N SER A 2 6.38 16.41 -2.82
CA SER A 2 6.33 15.07 -2.21
C SER A 2 5.17 15.05 -1.24
N ARG A 3 4.20 14.16 -1.45
CA ARG A 3 3.12 13.95 -0.49
C ARG A 3 3.73 13.22 0.72
N GLU A 4 3.49 13.74 1.92
CA GLU A 4 3.85 13.02 3.14
C GLU A 4 2.88 11.85 3.30
N ILE A 5 3.33 10.66 2.90
CA ILE A 5 2.59 9.42 3.08
C ILE A 5 2.99 8.84 4.44
N ASN A 6 2.03 8.77 5.35
CA ASN A 6 2.17 8.04 6.61
C ASN A 6 1.46 6.70 6.43
N LEU A 7 2.20 5.61 6.54
CA LEU A 7 1.66 4.25 6.46
C LEU A 7 1.80 3.56 7.81
N SER A 8 0.74 2.88 8.24
CA SER A 8 0.75 1.97 9.39
C SER A 8 1.57 0.70 9.07
N GLY A 9 1.88 -0.09 10.10
CA GLY A 9 2.50 -1.40 9.91
C GLY A 9 1.65 -2.36 9.07
N GLY A 10 0.31 -2.28 9.22
CA GLY A 10 -0.64 -3.07 8.45
C GLY A 10 -0.71 -2.64 6.99
N GLU A 11 -0.82 -1.34 6.72
CA GLU A 11 -0.81 -0.76 5.37
C GLU A 11 0.47 -1.11 4.61
N ILE A 12 1.63 -1.02 5.27
CA ILE A 12 2.92 -1.41 4.70
C ILE A 12 2.91 -2.88 4.28
N THR A 13 2.36 -3.76 5.12
CA THR A 13 2.28 -5.20 4.87
C THR A 13 1.35 -5.50 3.69
N LEU A 14 0.19 -4.83 3.64
CA LEU A 14 -0.76 -4.91 2.52
C LEU A 14 -0.13 -4.49 1.19
N LEU A 15 0.51 -3.32 1.16
CA LEU A 15 1.14 -2.79 -0.06
C LEU A 15 2.30 -3.65 -0.54
N LYS A 16 3.12 -4.19 0.37
CA LYS A 16 4.19 -5.14 0.02
C LYS A 16 3.64 -6.44 -0.56
N THR A 17 2.54 -6.93 -0.01
CA THR A 17 1.92 -8.20 -0.45
C THR A 17 1.23 -8.05 -1.81
N MET A 18 0.58 -6.92 -2.06
CA MET A 18 -0.07 -6.60 -3.33
C MET A 18 0.95 -6.26 -4.42
N GLY A 19 2.04 -5.60 -4.04
CA GLY A 19 3.06 -5.09 -4.95
C GLY A 19 2.70 -3.74 -5.57
N LEU A 20 3.71 -2.94 -5.86
CA LEU A 20 3.55 -1.57 -6.38
C LEU A 20 3.48 -1.49 -7.92
N SER A 21 3.42 -2.64 -8.61
CA SER A 21 3.40 -2.70 -10.07
C SER A 21 2.06 -2.28 -10.70
N GLY A 22 1.03 -2.01 -9.88
CA GLY A 22 -0.34 -1.76 -10.34
C GLY A 22 -1.02 -3.00 -10.93
N THR A 23 -0.39 -4.17 -10.81
CA THR A 23 -0.95 -5.45 -11.24
C THR A 23 -2.18 -5.77 -10.40
N PRO A 24 -3.32 -6.13 -11.01
CA PRO A 24 -4.50 -6.54 -10.26
C PRO A 24 -4.23 -7.81 -9.44
N VAL A 25 -4.62 -7.79 -8.17
CA VAL A 25 -4.52 -8.90 -7.22
C VAL A 25 -5.91 -9.23 -6.70
N HIS A 26 -6.29 -10.51 -6.79
CA HIS A 26 -7.55 -10.98 -6.24
C HIS A 26 -7.49 -10.98 -4.72
N GLY A 27 -8.54 -10.51 -4.04
CA GLY A 27 -8.57 -10.44 -2.59
C GLY A 27 -8.40 -11.79 -1.92
N LYS A 28 -8.92 -12.89 -2.50
CA LYS A 28 -8.67 -14.25 -2.03
C LYS A 28 -7.19 -14.63 -1.98
N VAL A 29 -6.40 -14.12 -2.93
CA VAL A 29 -4.94 -14.33 -2.96
C VAL A 29 -4.25 -13.45 -1.93
N LEU A 30 -4.74 -12.21 -1.76
CA LEU A 30 -4.20 -11.26 -0.79
C LEU A 30 -4.40 -11.76 0.65
N THR A 31 -5.61 -12.23 1.00
CA THR A 31 -5.92 -12.77 2.33
C THR A 31 -5.10 -14.03 2.64
N GLY A 32 -4.86 -14.88 1.64
CA GLY A 32 -4.00 -16.06 1.80
C GLY A 32 -2.52 -15.76 2.03
N ARG A 33 -2.03 -14.57 1.62
CA ARG A 33 -0.61 -14.19 1.75
C ARG A 33 -0.27 -13.43 3.03
N ILE A 34 -1.25 -12.75 3.64
CA ILE A 34 -1.06 -11.87 4.80
C ILE A 34 -1.08 -12.60 6.16
N GLY A 35 -1.11 -13.93 6.16
CA GLY A 35 -1.29 -14.78 7.34
C GLY A 35 -0.74 -14.21 8.65
N GLY A 36 -1.61 -14.06 9.66
CA GLY A 36 -1.29 -13.54 11.00
C GLY A 36 -1.92 -12.20 11.35
N MET A 37 -2.59 -11.52 10.41
CA MET A 37 -3.37 -10.31 10.67
C MET A 37 -4.82 -10.66 11.02
N GLU A 38 -5.38 -10.01 12.04
CA GLU A 38 -6.78 -10.20 12.42
C GLU A 38 -7.72 -9.70 11.30
N PRO A 39 -8.83 -10.39 10.99
CA PRO A 39 -9.73 -9.98 9.91
C PRO A 39 -10.28 -8.55 10.02
N ALA A 40 -10.53 -8.08 11.24
CA ALA A 40 -11.00 -6.73 11.49
C ALA A 40 -9.91 -5.69 11.20
N GLU A 41 -8.67 -5.95 11.64
CA GLU A 41 -7.50 -5.11 11.35
C GLU A 41 -7.25 -5.07 9.84
N PHE A 42 -7.28 -6.23 9.17
CA PHE A 42 -7.13 -6.31 7.72
C PHE A 42 -8.13 -5.43 6.98
N LEU A 43 -9.41 -5.49 7.37
CA LEU A 43 -10.47 -4.70 6.76
C LEU A 43 -10.27 -3.21 7.00
N ASP A 44 -9.90 -2.81 8.22
CA ASP A 44 -9.67 -1.41 8.57
C ASP A 44 -8.51 -0.83 7.76
N GLU A 45 -7.37 -1.51 7.75
CA GLU A 45 -6.16 -1.08 7.03
C GLU A 45 -6.39 -1.05 5.50
N LEU A 46 -7.09 -2.05 4.95
CA LEU A 46 -7.43 -2.08 3.53
C LEU A 46 -8.40 -0.95 3.15
N ASN A 47 -9.43 -0.70 3.96
CA ASN A 47 -10.34 0.42 3.74
C ASN A 47 -9.62 1.76 3.88
N GLY A 48 -8.67 1.89 4.80
CA GLY A 48 -7.80 3.06 4.93
C GLY A 48 -7.02 3.36 3.64
N LEU A 49 -6.36 2.33 3.07
CA LEU A 49 -5.65 2.46 1.79
C LEU A 49 -6.55 2.85 0.62
N ILE A 50 -7.79 2.34 0.59
CA ILE A 50 -8.77 2.67 -0.44
C ILE A 50 -9.29 4.10 -0.27
N ALA A 51 -9.62 4.50 0.97
CA ALA A 51 -10.11 5.84 1.29
C ALA A 51 -9.07 6.93 0.98
N GLN A 52 -7.78 6.64 1.20
CA GLN A 52 -6.67 7.53 0.83
C GLN A 52 -6.38 7.53 -0.68
N GLY A 53 -6.99 6.61 -1.44
CA GLY A 53 -6.81 6.48 -2.89
C GLY A 53 -5.51 5.80 -3.30
N TYR A 54 -4.80 5.15 -2.36
CA TYR A 54 -3.55 4.42 -2.62
C TYR A 54 -3.82 3.06 -3.26
N VAL A 55 -4.94 2.44 -2.90
CA VAL A 55 -5.43 1.20 -3.50
C VAL A 55 -6.76 1.48 -4.18
N LEU A 56 -6.95 0.86 -5.34
CA LEU A 56 -8.19 0.89 -6.11
C LEU A 56 -8.84 -0.50 -6.02
N SER A 57 -10.14 -0.53 -5.71
CA SER A 57 -11.00 -1.71 -5.76
C SER A 57 -11.99 -1.60 -6.91
N ASP A 58 -12.45 -2.72 -7.44
CA ASP A 58 -13.56 -2.72 -8.41
C ASP A 58 -14.95 -2.60 -7.73
N LYS A 59 -15.06 -3.00 -6.46
CA LYS A 59 -16.23 -2.74 -5.60
C LYS A 59 -16.16 -1.36 -4.94
N VAL A 60 -17.32 -0.73 -4.80
CA VAL A 60 -17.50 0.59 -4.17
C VAL A 60 -17.39 0.53 -2.64
N SER A 61 -17.76 -0.60 -2.02
CA SER A 61 -17.74 -0.74 -0.55
C SER A 61 -17.42 -2.17 -0.14
N LEU A 62 -16.62 -2.31 0.93
CA LEU A 62 -16.20 -3.58 1.51
C LEU A 62 -16.64 -3.61 2.97
N HIS A 63 -17.62 -4.46 3.29
CA HIS A 63 -18.16 -4.57 4.65
C HIS A 63 -17.77 -5.88 5.33
N SER A 64 -17.21 -6.84 4.58
CA SER A 64 -16.90 -8.17 5.08
C SER A 64 -15.65 -8.77 4.41
N MET A 65 -15.07 -9.77 5.05
CA MET A 65 -13.99 -10.56 4.45
C MET A 65 -14.44 -11.35 3.22
N GLU A 66 -15.73 -11.66 3.12
CA GLU A 66 -16.31 -12.27 1.93
C GLU A 66 -16.26 -11.27 0.76
N ASP A 67 -16.65 -10.02 0.98
CA ASP A 67 -16.54 -8.96 -0.03
C ASP A 67 -15.10 -8.81 -0.52
N VAL A 68 -14.13 -8.78 0.40
CA VAL A 68 -12.70 -8.71 0.06
C VAL A 68 -12.32 -9.85 -0.86
N GLN A 69 -12.66 -11.09 -0.50
CA GLN A 69 -12.22 -12.27 -1.27
C GLN A 69 -12.72 -12.27 -2.72
N HIS A 70 -13.90 -11.68 -2.96
CA HIS A 70 -14.50 -11.56 -4.28
C HIS A 70 -14.11 -10.28 -5.04
N THR A 71 -13.31 -9.41 -4.44
CA THR A 71 -12.89 -8.13 -5.04
C THR A 71 -11.47 -8.21 -5.60
N VAL A 72 -11.21 -7.44 -6.65
CA VAL A 72 -9.89 -7.24 -7.24
C VAL A 72 -9.34 -5.89 -6.81
N PHE A 73 -8.09 -5.91 -6.36
CA PHE A 73 -7.38 -4.75 -5.87
C PHE A 73 -6.18 -4.43 -6.75
N ARG A 74 -5.85 -3.15 -6.89
CA ARG A 74 -4.58 -2.72 -7.49
C ARG A 74 -4.08 -1.46 -6.82
N VAL A 75 -2.76 -1.31 -6.74
CA VAL A 75 -2.15 -0.05 -6.31
C VAL A 75 -2.43 1.04 -7.35
N ASN A 76 -2.77 2.23 -6.88
CA ASN A 76 -2.95 3.40 -7.72
C ASN A 76 -1.59 3.87 -8.26
N ALA A 77 -1.42 3.79 -9.58
CA ALA A 77 -0.19 4.16 -10.27
C ALA A 77 0.22 5.63 -10.01
N SER A 78 -0.72 6.53 -9.74
CA SER A 78 -0.44 7.93 -9.40
C SER A 78 0.33 8.08 -8.09
N TYR A 79 0.25 7.11 -7.19
CA TYR A 79 0.92 7.10 -5.89
C TYR A 79 2.06 6.08 -5.81
N ALA A 80 2.28 5.25 -6.83
CA ALA A 80 3.25 4.16 -6.79
C ALA A 80 4.67 4.63 -6.45
N ARG A 81 5.08 5.81 -6.94
CA ARG A 81 6.40 6.40 -6.64
C ARG A 81 6.49 6.83 -5.17
N ASP A 82 5.52 7.59 -4.69
CA ASP A 82 5.50 8.08 -3.31
C ASP A 82 5.36 6.92 -2.31
N LEU A 83 4.54 5.91 -2.61
CA LEU A 83 4.39 4.69 -1.80
C LEU A 83 5.70 3.89 -1.75
N ARG A 84 6.43 3.80 -2.87
CA ARG A 84 7.75 3.16 -2.89
C ARG A 84 8.75 3.88 -1.99
N ASP A 85 8.75 5.20 -2.01
CA ASP A 85 9.62 6.01 -1.16
C ASP A 85 9.23 5.87 0.33
N ALA A 86 7.94 5.81 0.64
CA ALA A 86 7.42 5.59 1.99
C ALA A 86 7.76 4.18 2.52
N LEU A 87 7.73 3.15 1.66
CA LEU A 87 8.09 1.78 2.00
C LEU A 87 9.60 1.55 2.20
N HIS A 88 10.43 2.45 1.65
CA HIS A 88 11.89 2.40 1.73
C HIS A 88 12.49 3.72 2.24
N PRO A 89 12.24 4.10 3.50
CA PRO A 89 12.70 5.38 4.04
C PRO A 89 14.22 5.55 4.04
N GLY A 90 14.99 4.45 3.98
CA GLY A 90 16.45 4.45 3.93
C GLY A 90 17.06 4.98 2.62
N ARG A 91 16.36 4.87 1.48
CA ARG A 91 16.95 5.22 0.17
C ARG A 91 17.00 6.72 -0.09
N ARG A 92 16.21 7.51 0.66
CA ARG A 92 16.13 8.97 0.52
C ARG A 92 17.27 9.72 1.22
N ARG A 93 17.95 9.10 2.19
CA ARG A 93 19.02 9.74 2.97
C ARG A 93 20.34 9.90 2.19
N GLU A 94 20.60 9.06 1.18
CA GLU A 94 21.86 9.12 0.42
C GLU A 94 21.86 10.19 -0.68
N GLU A 95 20.71 10.51 -1.28
CA GLU A 95 20.67 11.39 -2.46
C GLU A 95 20.83 12.88 -2.10
N LYS A 96 20.45 13.30 -0.88
CA LYS A 96 20.62 14.69 -0.42
C LYS A 96 22.01 15.00 0.17
N SER A 97 22.82 14.00 0.51
CA SER A 97 24.10 14.24 1.21
C SER A 97 25.29 14.48 0.27
N ARG A 98 25.19 14.12 -1.01
CA ARG A 98 26.33 14.20 -1.96
C ARG A 98 26.56 15.57 -2.63
N ARG A 99 25.83 16.62 -2.24
CA ARG A 99 25.95 17.97 -2.83
C ARG A 99 26.58 19.02 -1.90
N ARG A 100 27.55 18.62 -1.08
CA ARG A 100 28.49 19.56 -0.43
C ARG A 100 29.92 19.18 -0.83
N ARG A 101 30.30 19.57 -2.05
CA ARG A 101 31.67 19.43 -2.57
C ARG A 101 32.35 20.80 -2.42
N ARG A 102 33.24 20.86 -1.42
CA ARG A 102 34.51 21.59 -1.33
C ARG A 102 34.51 23.06 -1.77
N GLU A 103 34.66 23.94 -0.80
CA GLU A 103 35.63 25.05 -0.88
C GLU A 103 36.88 24.62 -0.09
#